data_AF-B1M8Y2-F1
#
_entry.id   AF-B1M8Y2-F1
#
_cell.length_a   1.000
_cell.length_b   1.000
_cell.length_c   1.000
_cell.angle_alpha   90.00
_cell.angle_beta   90.00
_cell.angle_gamma   90.00
#
_symmetry.space_group_name_H-M   'P 1'
#
loop_
_entity.id
_entity.type
_entity.pdbx_description
1 polymer ?
#
loop_
_entity_poly.entity_id
_entity_poly.type
_entity_poly.pdbx_seq_one_letter_code
_entity_poly.pdbx_strand_id
1 'polypeptide(L)'
;MPDRSLRAVRSDDLMAEVGARLPLFDDLSPDTIQRLSAEGFGRGLLTASLRARLRKAGFPDLGHLAQSSPVAIAAIRKFGPVRVERVRHFILDTLARWLPRARETHTPEATRARRLDRLRGLSAGCLPLAAGQIAALRFEDGSCADIATCSRLWLLRTGAVTSDDVDHVVAALTRLARASDPGPPRPLEEAGAAPAGDAAAMATHRAALLAERDREWDEAAPTEGRHRT
;
A
#
# COMPACT_ATOMS: atom_id res chain seq x y z
N MET A 1 -7.23 24.38 -16.82
CA MET A 1 -8.38 23.92 -16.02
C MET A 1 -7.82 23.26 -14.77
N PRO A 2 -7.87 23.88 -13.58
CA PRO A 2 -7.31 23.28 -12.38
C PRO A 2 -8.32 22.36 -11.72
N ASP A 3 -7.91 21.11 -11.50
CA ASP A 3 -8.64 20.07 -10.79
C ASP A 3 -9.11 20.55 -9.41
N ARG A 4 -10.44 20.59 -9.23
CA ARG A 4 -11.07 20.79 -7.94
C ARG A 4 -11.53 19.43 -7.38
N SER A 5 -11.19 19.24 -6.11
CA SER A 5 -11.96 18.49 -5.11
C SER A 5 -11.55 17.05 -4.83
N LEU A 6 -10.34 16.89 -4.26
CA LEU A 6 -10.05 15.85 -3.26
C LEU A 6 -10.29 16.40 -1.83
N ARG A 7 -11.45 17.00 -1.57
CA ARG A 7 -11.81 17.40 -0.20
C ARG A 7 -12.50 16.26 0.53
N ALA A 8 -11.92 15.94 1.68
CA ALA A 8 -12.44 15.17 2.80
C ALA A 8 -12.37 13.63 2.71
N VAL A 9 -11.17 13.08 2.96
CA VAL A 9 -10.94 12.27 4.18
C VAL A 9 -9.55 12.62 4.73
N ARG A 10 -9.54 13.10 5.97
CA ARG A 10 -8.41 13.45 6.84
C ARG A 10 -7.19 12.54 6.70
N SER A 11 -6.06 13.16 6.36
CA SER A 11 -4.94 13.27 7.29
C SER A 11 -4.05 14.39 6.79
N ASP A 12 -4.07 15.49 7.53
CA ASP A 12 -3.44 16.77 7.19
C ASP A 12 -1.93 16.73 7.41
N ASP A 13 -1.25 15.61 7.18
CA ASP A 13 0.18 15.50 7.40
C ASP A 13 0.91 14.72 6.32
N LEU A 14 2.20 15.01 6.17
CA LEU A 14 3.04 14.35 5.16
C LEU A 14 3.09 12.83 5.36
N MET A 15 2.96 12.34 6.60
CA MET A 15 2.96 10.91 6.89
C MET A 15 1.76 10.18 6.27
N ALA A 16 0.61 10.84 6.11
CA ALA A 16 -0.51 10.28 5.36
C ALA A 16 -0.18 10.09 3.87
N GLU A 17 0.51 11.07 3.30
CA GLU A 17 0.94 11.03 1.90
C GLU A 17 2.03 10.00 1.65
N VAL A 18 2.94 9.84 2.60
CA VAL A 18 3.91 8.75 2.64
C VAL A 18 3.17 7.42 2.72
N GLY A 19 2.20 7.31 3.62
CA GLY A 19 1.38 6.11 3.79
C GLY A 19 0.60 5.70 2.55
N ALA A 20 0.17 6.67 1.74
CA ALA A 20 -0.52 6.42 0.46
C ALA A 20 0.42 5.87 -0.64
N ARG A 21 1.73 6.08 -0.52
CA ARG A 21 2.77 5.61 -1.45
C ARG A 21 3.44 4.32 -0.99
N LEU A 22 3.29 3.95 0.28
CA LEU A 22 3.79 2.70 0.85
C LEU A 22 2.76 1.56 0.74
N PRO A 23 3.17 0.28 0.86
CA PRO A 23 2.27 -0.87 0.85
C PRO A 23 1.09 -0.74 1.83
N LEU A 24 -0.02 -1.44 1.57
CA LEU A 24 -1.15 -1.50 2.52
C LEU A 24 -0.74 -2.08 3.87
N PHE A 25 0.17 -3.05 3.87
CA PHE A 25 0.69 -3.72 5.05
C PHE A 25 2.21 -3.78 5.00
N ASP A 26 2.84 -3.44 6.13
CA ASP A 26 4.28 -3.63 6.32
C ASP A 26 4.55 -4.99 6.98
N ASP A 27 5.78 -5.50 6.78
CA ASP A 27 6.37 -6.59 7.56
C ASP A 27 5.58 -7.93 7.51
N LEU A 28 4.82 -8.17 6.44
CA LEU A 28 4.19 -9.48 6.22
C LEU A 28 5.26 -10.50 5.78
N SER A 29 5.30 -11.66 6.43
CA SER A 29 6.23 -12.72 6.04
C SER A 29 5.93 -13.26 4.62
N PRO A 30 6.93 -13.80 3.90
CA PRO A 30 6.70 -14.41 2.58
C PRO A 30 5.61 -15.49 2.60
N ASP A 31 5.55 -16.32 3.64
CA ASP A 31 4.51 -17.35 3.81
C ASP A 31 3.12 -16.74 3.98
N THR A 32 3.03 -15.63 4.71
CA THR A 32 1.78 -14.86 4.90
C THR A 32 1.31 -14.30 3.57
N ILE A 33 2.22 -13.73 2.78
CA ILE A 33 1.92 -13.25 1.44
C ILE A 33 1.48 -14.38 0.52
N GLN A 34 2.19 -15.51 0.50
CA GLN A 34 1.85 -16.65 -0.33
C GLN A 34 0.47 -17.20 0.03
N ARG A 35 0.15 -17.27 1.32
CA ARG A 35 -1.18 -17.69 1.80
C ARG A 35 -2.27 -16.70 1.40
N LEU A 36 -2.03 -15.39 1.47
CA LEU A 36 -2.96 -14.38 0.94
C LEU A 36 -3.15 -14.51 -0.58
N SER A 37 -2.08 -14.72 -1.35
CA SER A 37 -2.19 -14.95 -2.79
C SER A 37 -2.96 -16.23 -3.08
N ALA A 38 -2.74 -17.27 -2.29
CA ALA A 38 -3.49 -18.51 -2.37
C ALA A 38 -4.97 -18.32 -2.03
N GLU A 39 -5.41 -17.25 -1.37
CA GLU A 39 -6.82 -16.85 -1.15
C GLU A 39 -7.40 -16.02 -2.31
N GLY A 40 -6.63 -15.70 -3.36
CA GLY A 40 -7.17 -15.06 -4.57
C GLY A 40 -7.70 -13.68 -4.23
N PHE A 41 -8.94 -13.33 -4.59
CA PHE A 41 -9.61 -12.12 -4.11
C PHE A 41 -10.58 -12.33 -2.95
N GLY A 42 -10.70 -13.58 -2.49
CA GLY A 42 -11.71 -13.98 -1.52
C GLY A 42 -13.16 -13.88 -2.03
N ARG A 43 -14.07 -14.51 -1.30
CA ARG A 43 -15.50 -14.50 -1.60
C ARG A 43 -16.16 -13.22 -1.08
N GLY A 44 -17.05 -12.62 -1.87
CA GLY A 44 -17.93 -11.53 -1.44
C GLY A 44 -17.30 -10.12 -1.34
N LEU A 45 -15.97 -9.98 -1.49
CA LEU A 45 -15.33 -8.65 -1.47
C LEU A 45 -15.60 -7.85 -2.75
N LEU A 46 -15.41 -8.49 -3.91
CA LEU A 46 -15.43 -7.87 -5.22
C LEU A 46 -16.29 -8.68 -6.19
N THR A 47 -17.05 -7.99 -7.03
CA THR A 47 -17.72 -8.61 -8.18
C THR A 47 -16.69 -9.12 -9.19
N ALA A 48 -17.07 -10.11 -10.00
CA ALA A 48 -16.25 -10.62 -11.11
C ALA A 48 -15.64 -9.51 -11.99
N SER A 49 -16.45 -8.50 -12.31
CA SER A 49 -16.04 -7.35 -13.12
C SER A 49 -14.97 -6.47 -12.46
N LEU A 50 -14.96 -6.37 -11.13
CA LEU A 50 -13.93 -5.65 -10.39
C LEU A 50 -12.65 -6.47 -10.27
N ARG A 51 -12.76 -7.79 -10.04
CA ARG A 51 -11.61 -8.71 -10.03
C ARG A 51 -10.90 -8.72 -11.39
N ALA A 52 -11.65 -8.77 -12.50
CA ALA A 52 -11.08 -8.69 -13.85
C ALA A 52 -10.33 -7.37 -14.09
N ARG A 53 -10.83 -6.24 -13.56
CA ARG A 53 -10.15 -4.94 -13.65
C ARG A 53 -8.84 -4.92 -12.86
N LEU A 54 -8.83 -5.49 -11.66
CA LEU A 54 -7.60 -5.62 -10.86
C LEU A 54 -6.55 -6.45 -11.59
N ARG A 55 -6.93 -7.62 -12.14
CA ARG A 55 -6.02 -8.45 -12.93
C ARG A 55 -5.47 -7.72 -14.15
N LYS A 56 -6.34 -7.02 -14.88
CA LYS A 56 -5.93 -6.21 -16.05
C LYS A 56 -4.94 -5.10 -15.65
N ALA A 57 -5.05 -4.58 -14.43
CA ALA A 57 -4.15 -3.58 -13.88
C ALA A 57 -2.89 -4.17 -13.22
N GLY A 58 -2.69 -5.50 -13.28
CA GLY A 58 -1.51 -6.17 -12.75
C GLY A 58 -1.63 -6.69 -11.32
N PHE A 59 -2.80 -6.63 -10.70
CA PHE A 59 -3.05 -7.15 -9.35
C PHE A 59 -3.75 -8.51 -9.46
N PRO A 60 -3.05 -9.65 -9.32
CA PRO A 60 -3.65 -10.97 -9.52
C PRO A 60 -4.48 -11.47 -8.32
N ASP A 61 -4.15 -11.04 -7.11
CA ASP A 61 -4.67 -11.58 -5.85
C ASP A 61 -4.46 -10.64 -4.63
N LEU A 62 -4.94 -11.05 -3.46
CA LEU A 62 -4.84 -10.32 -2.18
C LEU A 62 -3.40 -10.17 -1.68
N GLY A 63 -2.52 -11.14 -1.96
CA GLY A 63 -1.11 -11.03 -1.57
C GLY A 63 -0.41 -9.92 -2.35
N HIS A 64 -0.73 -9.76 -3.64
CA HIS A 64 -0.24 -8.63 -4.43
C HIS A 64 -0.86 -7.29 -3.98
N LEU A 65 -2.17 -7.26 -3.68
CA LEU A 65 -2.82 -6.07 -3.13
C LEU A 65 -2.23 -5.64 -1.79
N ALA A 66 -1.92 -6.59 -0.89
CA ALA A 66 -1.36 -6.29 0.43
C ALA A 66 0.00 -5.57 0.34
N GLN A 67 0.79 -5.91 -0.67
CA GLN A 67 2.11 -5.30 -0.95
C GLN A 67 2.02 -4.04 -1.82
N SER A 68 0.84 -3.70 -2.31
CA SER A 68 0.63 -2.56 -3.20
C SER A 68 0.29 -1.29 -2.45
N SER A 69 0.62 -0.14 -3.02
CA SER A 69 0.32 1.15 -2.41
C SER A 69 -1.14 1.55 -2.60
N PRO A 70 -1.77 2.24 -1.62
CA PRO A 70 -3.11 2.80 -1.76
C PRO A 70 -3.29 3.61 -3.05
N VAL A 71 -2.30 4.42 -3.43
CA VAL A 71 -2.39 5.26 -4.63
C VAL A 71 -2.40 4.43 -5.92
N ALA A 72 -1.65 3.32 -5.97
CA ALA A 72 -1.63 2.43 -7.13
C ALA A 72 -2.97 1.70 -7.30
N ILE A 73 -3.56 1.23 -6.20
CA ILE A 73 -4.88 0.61 -6.22
C ILE A 73 -5.94 1.66 -6.58
N ALA A 74 -5.80 2.88 -6.04
CA ALA A 74 -6.76 3.96 -6.24
C ALA A 74 -6.84 4.48 -7.68
N ALA A 75 -5.75 4.32 -8.44
CA ALA A 75 -5.69 4.70 -9.86
C ALA A 75 -6.63 3.84 -10.74
N ILE A 76 -7.09 2.68 -10.24
CA ILE A 76 -7.95 1.77 -11.00
C ILE A 76 -9.38 2.30 -11.00
N ARG A 77 -9.99 2.39 -12.18
CA ARG A 77 -11.39 2.84 -12.31
C ARG A 77 -12.31 2.02 -11.38
N LYS A 78 -13.09 2.75 -10.55
CA LYS A 78 -13.99 2.25 -9.50
C LYS A 78 -13.31 1.80 -8.19
N PHE A 79 -12.00 1.92 -8.04
CA PHE A 79 -11.30 1.74 -6.77
C PHE A 79 -10.99 3.11 -6.15
N GLY A 80 -12.01 3.84 -5.69
CA GLY A 80 -11.75 5.07 -4.92
C GLY A 80 -11.17 4.77 -3.53
N PRO A 81 -10.78 5.80 -2.75
CA PRO A 81 -10.19 5.64 -1.42
C PRO A 81 -11.07 4.80 -0.47
N VAL A 82 -12.38 5.00 -0.50
CA VAL A 82 -13.35 4.19 0.28
C VAL A 82 -13.24 2.69 -0.05
N ARG A 83 -13.00 2.35 -1.32
CA ARG A 83 -12.86 0.95 -1.73
C ARG A 83 -11.49 0.39 -1.38
N VAL A 84 -10.44 1.19 -1.43
CA VAL A 84 -9.11 0.80 -0.95
C VAL A 84 -9.18 0.46 0.54
N GLU A 85 -9.88 1.25 1.36
CA GLU A 85 -10.07 0.93 2.78
C GLU A 85 -10.88 -0.36 2.99
N ARG A 86 -11.91 -0.62 2.18
CA ARG A 86 -12.63 -1.90 2.23
C ARG A 86 -11.74 -3.10 1.89
N VAL A 87 -10.86 -2.94 0.89
CA VAL A 87 -9.86 -3.97 0.54
C VAL A 87 -8.89 -4.19 1.70
N ARG A 88 -8.39 -3.12 2.31
CA ARG A 88 -7.52 -3.21 3.50
C ARG A 88 -8.22 -3.96 4.64
N HIS A 89 -9.44 -3.58 4.99
CA HIS A 89 -10.22 -4.24 6.04
C HIS A 89 -10.40 -5.74 5.76
N PHE A 90 -10.75 -6.09 4.51
CA PHE A 90 -10.93 -7.48 4.14
C PHE A 90 -9.64 -8.30 4.24
N ILE A 91 -8.50 -7.74 3.80
CA ILE A 91 -7.19 -8.39 3.96
C ILE A 91 -6.87 -8.55 5.46
N LEU A 92 -7.12 -7.54 6.29
CA LEU A 92 -6.88 -7.61 7.72
C LEU A 92 -7.77 -8.67 8.41
N ASP A 93 -9.05 -8.77 8.04
CA ASP A 93 -9.95 -9.81 8.52
C ASP A 93 -9.47 -11.19 8.07
N THR A 94 -8.98 -11.30 6.83
CA THR A 94 -8.42 -12.53 6.28
C THR A 94 -7.19 -12.96 7.07
N LEU A 95 -6.25 -12.04 7.32
CA LEU A 95 -5.06 -12.26 8.14
C LEU A 95 -5.44 -12.70 9.57
N ALA A 96 -6.43 -12.05 10.18
CA ALA A 96 -6.87 -12.34 11.54
C ALA A 96 -7.42 -13.75 11.74
N ARG A 97 -7.80 -14.46 10.66
CA ARG A 97 -8.25 -15.86 10.74
C ARG A 97 -7.12 -16.84 11.07
N TRP A 98 -5.86 -16.48 10.82
CA TRP A 98 -4.74 -17.41 10.94
C TRP A 98 -3.42 -16.80 11.42
N LEU A 99 -3.32 -15.47 11.53
CA LEU A 99 -2.20 -14.79 12.14
C LEU A 99 -2.64 -14.22 13.50
N PRO A 100 -2.12 -14.75 14.63
CA PRO A 100 -2.37 -14.19 15.95
C PRO A 100 -1.98 -12.71 16.00
N ARG A 101 -2.77 -11.90 16.71
CA ARG A 101 -2.53 -10.46 16.88
C ARG A 101 -2.51 -9.65 15.57
N ALA A 102 -2.96 -10.19 14.44
CA ALA A 102 -3.00 -9.43 13.18
C ALA A 102 -3.76 -8.11 13.33
N ARG A 103 -4.88 -8.11 14.07
CA ARG A 103 -5.69 -6.92 14.35
C ARG A 103 -5.01 -5.91 15.27
N GLU A 104 -3.96 -6.28 15.99
CA GLU A 104 -3.17 -5.36 16.80
C GLU A 104 -2.01 -4.81 15.98
N THR A 105 -1.36 -5.67 15.20
CA THR A 105 -0.13 -5.34 14.46
C THR A 105 -0.40 -4.61 13.15
N HIS A 106 -1.49 -4.91 12.46
CA HIS A 106 -1.68 -4.50 11.06
C HIS A 106 -2.84 -3.51 10.86
N THR A 107 -3.29 -2.82 11.91
CA THR A 107 -4.19 -1.67 11.74
C THR A 107 -3.51 -0.52 11.01
N PRO A 108 -4.27 0.39 10.39
CA PRO A 108 -3.72 1.63 9.83
C PRO A 108 -2.90 2.41 10.86
N GLU A 109 -3.38 2.50 12.10
CA GLU A 109 -2.75 3.25 13.20
C GLU A 109 -1.45 2.57 13.64
N ALA A 110 -1.44 1.25 13.82
CA ALA A 110 -0.25 0.51 14.22
C ALA A 110 0.83 0.54 13.12
N THR A 111 0.42 0.39 11.86
CA THR A 111 1.31 0.52 10.70
C THR A 111 1.90 1.93 10.62
N ARG A 112 1.07 2.96 10.79
CA ARG A 112 1.52 4.37 10.83
C ARG A 112 2.49 4.62 11.99
N ALA A 113 2.21 4.08 13.18
CA ALA A 113 3.06 4.23 14.34
C ALA A 113 4.45 3.64 14.13
N ARG A 114 4.55 2.43 13.56
CA ARG A 114 5.85 1.81 13.21
C ARG A 114 6.62 2.61 12.17
N ARG A 115 5.94 3.12 11.14
CA ARG A 115 6.56 3.98 10.12
C ARG A 115 7.12 5.26 10.71
N LEU A 116 6.38 5.93 11.60
CA LEU A 116 6.85 7.10 12.32
C LEU A 116 8.03 6.76 13.24
N ASP A 117 7.99 5.61 13.91
CA ASP A 117 9.07 5.16 14.79
C ASP A 117 10.40 5.01 14.04
N ARG A 118 10.37 4.43 12.83
CA ARG A 118 11.54 4.36 11.93
C ARG A 118 12.10 5.74 11.58
N LEU A 119 11.26 6.77 11.50
CA LEU A 119 11.69 8.14 11.19
C LEU A 119 12.21 8.91 12.41
N ARG A 120 11.87 8.51 13.65
CA ARG A 120 12.28 9.24 14.86
C ARG A 120 13.79 9.22 15.09
N GLY A 121 14.46 8.13 14.71
CA GLY A 121 15.91 8.00 14.86
C GLY A 121 16.73 8.74 13.80
N LEU A 122 16.07 9.39 12.82
CA LEU A 122 16.72 10.05 11.70
C LEU A 122 16.61 11.57 11.86
N SER A 123 17.74 12.27 11.74
CA SER A 123 17.75 13.74 11.78
C SER A 123 17.01 14.33 10.58
N ALA A 124 16.33 15.46 10.78
CA ALA A 124 15.75 16.27 9.71
C ALA A 124 16.78 16.66 8.62
N GLY A 125 18.07 16.72 8.97
CA GLY A 125 19.17 16.95 8.03
C GLY A 125 19.34 15.87 6.96
N CYS A 126 18.71 14.70 7.11
CA CYS A 126 18.68 13.66 6.07
C CYS A 126 17.71 13.96 4.92
N LEU A 127 16.85 14.97 5.08
CA LEU A 127 15.86 15.36 4.07
C LEU A 127 16.50 16.27 3.00
N PRO A 128 15.96 16.29 1.78
CA PRO A 128 16.47 17.10 0.68
C PRO A 128 16.06 18.57 0.85
N LEU A 129 16.47 19.21 1.94
CA LEU A 129 16.25 20.61 2.26
C LEU A 129 17.61 21.25 2.58
N ALA A 130 17.79 22.50 2.18
CA ALA A 130 18.97 23.26 2.58
C ALA A 130 18.93 23.54 4.09
N ALA A 131 20.11 23.65 4.73
CA ALA A 131 20.21 23.93 6.17
C ALA A 131 19.45 25.20 6.59
N GLY A 132 19.45 26.24 5.75
CA GLY A 132 18.67 27.45 5.98
C GLY A 132 17.16 27.24 5.94
N GLN A 133 16.67 26.28 5.13
CA GLN A 133 15.25 25.90 5.11
C GLN A 133 14.88 25.12 6.37
N ILE A 134 15.72 24.18 6.78
CA ILE A 134 15.55 23.43 8.04
C ILE A 134 15.49 24.38 9.23
N ALA A 135 16.38 25.38 9.25
CA ALA A 135 16.41 26.41 10.30
C ALA A 135 15.18 27.34 10.26
N ALA A 136 14.77 27.79 9.08
CA ALA A 136 13.56 28.59 8.92
C ALA A 136 12.28 27.84 9.36
N LEU A 137 12.26 26.52 9.22
CA LEU A 137 11.19 25.64 9.68
C LEU A 137 11.31 25.24 11.16
N ARG A 138 12.43 25.58 11.83
CA ARG A 138 12.74 25.25 13.22
C ARG A 138 12.89 23.75 13.50
N PHE A 139 13.54 23.03 12.59
CA PHE A 139 13.82 21.59 12.71
C PHE A 139 15.31 21.26 12.82
N GLU A 140 16.16 22.19 13.26
CA GLU A 140 17.61 21.97 13.37
C GLU A 140 17.96 20.75 14.22
N ASP A 141 17.29 20.61 15.36
CA ASP A 141 17.40 19.46 16.27
C ASP A 141 16.25 18.46 16.09
N GLY A 142 15.45 18.64 15.04
CA GLY A 142 14.28 17.83 14.75
C GLY A 142 14.62 16.51 14.07
N SER A 143 13.68 15.57 14.17
CA SER A 143 13.70 14.30 13.45
C SER A 143 12.91 14.36 12.15
N CYS A 144 13.15 13.41 11.26
CA CYS A 144 12.30 13.17 10.09
C CYS A 144 10.83 12.93 10.49
N ALA A 145 10.57 12.36 11.67
CA ALA A 145 9.20 12.15 12.15
C ALA A 145 8.49 13.47 12.45
N ASP A 146 9.19 14.47 12.99
CA ASP A 146 8.60 15.78 13.30
C ASP A 146 8.09 16.47 12.02
N ILE A 147 8.92 16.45 10.98
CA ILE A 147 8.53 16.94 9.65
C ILE A 147 7.41 16.09 9.04
N ALA A 148 7.45 14.77 9.20
CA ALA A 148 6.41 13.88 8.68
C ALA A 148 5.03 14.15 9.31
N THR A 149 4.98 14.62 10.55
CA THR A 149 3.72 15.00 11.23
C THR A 149 3.20 16.39 10.84
N CYS A 150 3.96 17.18 10.08
CA CYS A 150 3.53 18.49 9.62
C CYS A 150 2.59 18.39 8.42
N SER A 151 1.69 19.37 8.30
CA SER A 151 0.86 19.51 7.10
C SER A 151 1.64 20.12 5.94
N ARG A 152 1.38 19.65 4.71
CA ARG A 152 1.87 20.33 3.50
C ARG A 152 1.49 21.81 3.52
N LEU A 153 0.25 22.13 3.90
CA LEU A 153 -0.24 23.51 3.91
C LEU A 153 0.56 24.38 4.89
N TRP A 154 0.89 23.87 6.07
CA TRP A 154 1.69 24.59 7.05
C TRP A 154 3.10 24.83 6.53
N LEU A 155 3.76 23.81 5.98
CA LEU A 155 5.10 23.93 5.39
C LEU A 155 5.13 25.00 4.30
N LEU A 156 4.18 24.99 3.36
CA LEU A 156 4.11 25.97 2.29
C LEU A 156 3.80 27.40 2.79
N ARG A 157 3.00 27.54 3.85
CA ARG A 157 2.67 28.85 4.43
C ARG A 157 3.86 29.56 5.08
N THR A 158 4.91 28.83 5.43
CA THR A 158 6.15 29.43 5.96
C THR A 158 6.90 30.24 4.91
N GLY A 159 6.68 29.97 3.62
CA GLY A 159 7.46 30.55 2.52
C GLY A 159 8.91 30.06 2.44
N ALA A 160 9.36 29.20 3.36
CA ALA A 160 10.72 28.66 3.39
C ALA A 160 10.94 27.52 2.38
N VAL A 161 9.85 26.85 1.96
CA VAL A 161 9.87 25.71 1.06
C VAL A 161 8.80 25.86 -0.02
N THR A 162 9.09 25.34 -1.20
CA THR A 162 8.20 25.30 -2.35
C THR A 162 7.38 23.99 -2.37
N SER A 163 6.40 23.90 -3.29
CA SER A 163 5.67 22.64 -3.49
C SER A 163 6.59 21.50 -3.91
N ASP A 164 7.58 21.80 -4.75
CA ASP A 164 8.55 20.83 -5.27
C ASP A 164 9.47 20.31 -4.16
N ASP A 165 9.93 21.21 -3.28
CA ASP A 165 10.68 20.83 -2.07
C ASP A 165 9.88 19.87 -1.19
N VAL A 166 8.59 20.16 -0.97
CA VAL A 166 7.72 19.27 -0.17
C VAL A 166 7.52 17.93 -0.85
N ASP A 167 7.40 17.87 -2.18
CA ASP A 167 7.29 16.61 -2.92
C ASP A 167 8.58 15.78 -2.82
N HIS A 168 9.75 16.42 -2.88
CA HIS A 168 11.04 15.79 -2.64
C HIS A 168 11.18 15.28 -1.19
N VAL A 169 10.72 16.05 -0.21
CA VAL A 169 10.65 15.61 1.20
C VAL A 169 9.76 14.39 1.34
N VAL A 170 8.56 14.39 0.76
CA VAL A 170 7.65 13.23 0.82
C VAL A 170 8.26 12.00 0.15
N ALA A 171 8.97 12.17 -0.97
CA ALA A 171 9.69 11.07 -1.62
C ALA A 171 10.81 10.52 -0.72
N ALA A 172 11.58 11.39 -0.05
CA ALA A 172 12.62 10.99 0.90
C ALA A 172 12.03 10.27 2.12
N LEU A 173 10.99 10.83 2.75
CA LEU A 173 10.27 10.20 3.86
C LEU A 173 9.68 8.84 3.45
N THR A 174 9.18 8.70 2.23
CA THR A 174 8.69 7.41 1.72
C THR A 174 9.78 6.36 1.65
N ARG A 175 11.00 6.73 1.22
CA ARG A 175 12.15 5.81 1.22
C ARG A 175 12.57 5.42 2.64
N LEU A 176 12.65 6.41 3.54
CA LEU A 176 13.10 6.21 4.92
C LEU A 176 12.07 5.45 5.79
N ALA A 177 10.78 5.64 5.54
CA ALA A 177 9.70 5.01 6.31
C ALA A 177 9.36 3.58 5.84
N ARG A 178 9.87 3.17 4.66
CA ARG A 178 9.71 1.80 4.18
C ARG A 178 10.30 0.85 5.24
N ALA A 179 9.58 -0.23 5.54
CA ALA A 179 10.15 -1.32 6.33
C ALA A 179 11.48 -1.75 5.70
N SER A 180 12.45 -2.17 6.52
CA SER A 180 13.67 -2.79 6.00
C SER A 180 13.26 -3.81 4.96
N ASP A 181 13.70 -3.61 3.71
CA ASP A 181 13.45 -4.57 2.64
C ASP A 181 13.79 -5.96 3.22
N PRO A 182 12.93 -6.99 3.11
CA PRO A 182 13.51 -8.30 2.89
C PRO A 182 14.40 -8.06 1.69
N GLY A 183 15.73 -8.11 1.90
CA GLY A 183 16.72 -7.55 0.98
C GLY A 183 16.35 -7.88 -0.48
N PRO A 184 16.73 -7.00 -1.45
CA PRO A 184 16.31 -7.12 -2.84
C PRO A 184 16.29 -8.60 -3.20
N PRO A 185 15.17 -9.16 -3.72
CA PRO A 185 15.06 -10.60 -3.93
C PRO A 185 16.37 -11.01 -4.54
N ARG A 186 17.14 -11.86 -3.81
CA ARG A 186 18.46 -12.26 -4.28
C ARG A 186 18.25 -12.57 -5.76
N PRO A 187 19.00 -11.94 -6.70
CA PRO A 187 19.06 -12.48 -8.04
C PRO A 187 19.27 -13.96 -7.80
N LEU A 188 18.38 -14.78 -8.37
CA LEU A 188 18.41 -16.21 -8.17
C LEU A 188 19.84 -16.64 -8.56
N GLU A 189 20.74 -16.74 -7.58
CA GLU A 189 22.08 -17.26 -7.79
C GLU A 189 21.81 -18.72 -8.04
N GLU A 190 21.73 -19.02 -9.34
CA GLU A 190 22.00 -20.29 -9.99
C GLU A 190 21.88 -21.50 -9.06
N ALA A 191 20.69 -21.72 -8.51
CA ALA A 191 20.22 -23.07 -8.27
C ALA A 191 19.96 -23.65 -9.67
N GLY A 192 21.05 -24.15 -10.27
CA GLY A 192 21.16 -24.83 -11.57
C GLY A 192 20.01 -24.62 -12.53
N ALA A 193 20.21 -23.74 -13.52
CA ALA A 193 19.45 -23.62 -14.77
C ALA A 193 18.20 -24.53 -14.89
N ALA A 194 17.11 -24.15 -14.21
CA ALA A 194 15.78 -24.64 -14.57
C ALA A 194 15.23 -23.73 -15.70
N PRO A 195 14.65 -24.29 -16.77
CA PRO A 195 14.36 -23.55 -17.99
C PRO A 195 13.32 -22.46 -17.73
N ALA A 196 13.56 -21.26 -18.27
CA ALA A 196 12.70 -20.07 -18.15
C ALA A 196 11.22 -20.29 -18.58
N GLY A 197 10.91 -21.40 -19.27
CA GLY A 197 9.55 -21.81 -19.57
C GLY A 197 8.72 -22.18 -18.33
N ASP A 198 9.35 -22.63 -17.25
CA ASP A 198 8.64 -23.19 -16.09
C ASP A 198 8.04 -22.10 -15.18
N ALA A 199 8.71 -20.96 -15.03
CA ALA A 199 8.18 -19.83 -14.25
C ALA A 199 6.95 -19.17 -14.89
N ALA A 200 6.97 -19.00 -16.22
CA ALA A 200 5.84 -18.46 -16.97
C ALA A 200 4.67 -19.46 -17.04
N ALA A 201 4.97 -20.76 -17.20
CA ALA A 201 3.98 -21.83 -17.13
C ALA A 201 3.34 -21.92 -15.74
N MET A 202 4.13 -21.84 -14.66
CA MET A 202 3.63 -21.80 -13.28
C MET A 202 2.78 -20.55 -13.00
N ALA A 203 3.17 -19.37 -13.50
CA ALA A 203 2.38 -18.15 -13.35
C ALA A 203 1.04 -18.27 -14.10
N THR A 204 1.06 -18.84 -15.31
CA THR A 204 -0.14 -19.10 -16.11
C THR A 204 -1.04 -20.14 -15.45
N HIS A 205 -0.46 -21.21 -14.91
CA HIS A 205 -1.18 -22.26 -14.19
C HIS A 205 -1.82 -21.70 -12.90
N ARG A 206 -1.09 -20.90 -12.12
CA ARG A 206 -1.66 -20.19 -10.96
C ARG A 206 -2.79 -19.25 -11.39
N ALA A 207 -2.60 -18.48 -12.46
CA ALA A 207 -3.65 -17.60 -12.98
C ALA A 207 -4.92 -18.38 -13.39
N ALA A 208 -4.75 -19.57 -13.99
CA ALA A 208 -5.84 -20.46 -14.35
C ALA A 208 -6.57 -21.01 -13.10
N LEU A 209 -5.83 -21.49 -12.10
CA LEU A 209 -6.40 -21.95 -10.83
C LEU A 209 -7.16 -20.83 -10.09
N LEU A 210 -6.62 -19.62 -10.09
CA LEU A 210 -7.29 -18.45 -9.52
C LEU A 210 -8.57 -18.06 -10.29
N ALA A 211 -8.55 -18.21 -11.62
CA ALA A 211 -9.72 -17.95 -12.45
C ALA A 211 -10.83 -19.00 -12.23
N GLU A 212 -10.46 -20.28 -12.05
CA GLU A 212 -11.41 -21.36 -11.77
C GLU A 212 -12.11 -21.15 -10.44
N ARG A 213 -11.33 -20.88 -9.38
CA ARG A 213 -11.89 -20.62 -8.06
C ARG A 213 -12.77 -19.37 -8.00
N ASP A 214 -12.44 -18.34 -8.78
CA ASP A 214 -13.31 -17.17 -8.91
C ASP A 214 -14.66 -17.53 -9.54
N ARG A 215 -14.69 -18.45 -10.52
CA ARG A 215 -15.96 -18.95 -11.08
C ARG A 215 -16.73 -19.74 -10.04
N GLU A 216 -16.08 -20.64 -9.31
CA GLU A 216 -16.70 -21.38 -8.20
C GLU A 216 -17.31 -20.42 -7.17
N TRP A 217 -16.65 -19.29 -6.89
CA TRP A 217 -17.16 -18.28 -5.97
C TRP A 217 -18.29 -17.43 -6.54
N ASP A 218 -18.29 -17.12 -7.83
CA ASP A 218 -19.39 -16.44 -8.51
C ASP A 218 -20.62 -17.35 -8.61
N GLU A 219 -20.43 -18.63 -8.90
CA GLU A 219 -21.49 -19.65 -8.94
C GLU A 219 -22.08 -19.92 -7.56
N ALA A 220 -21.23 -19.95 -6.53
CA ALA A 220 -21.68 -20.11 -5.15
C ALA A 220 -22.25 -18.81 -4.56
N ALA A 221 -22.09 -17.63 -5.17
CA ALA A 221 -22.61 -16.39 -4.62
C ALA A 221 -24.15 -16.45 -4.57
N PRO A 222 -24.80 -16.10 -3.43
CA PRO A 222 -26.25 -16.06 -3.39
C PRO A 222 -26.75 -15.12 -4.48
N THR A 223 -27.65 -15.62 -5.33
CA THR A 223 -28.34 -14.83 -6.34
C THR A 223 -29.26 -13.86 -5.61
N GLU A 224 -28.73 -12.70 -5.22
CA GLU A 224 -29.56 -11.60 -4.75
C GLU A 224 -30.45 -11.12 -5.91
N GLY A 225 -31.66 -11.68 -5.94
CA GLY A 225 -32.88 -11.04 -6.41
C GLY A 225 -32.84 -10.39 -7.79
N ARG A 226 -32.88 -11.21 -8.85
CA ARG A 226 -33.66 -10.83 -10.04
C ARG A 226 -35.15 -10.92 -9.69
N HIS A 227 -35.66 -9.95 -8.94
CA HIS A 227 -37.08 -9.65 -8.89
C HIS A 227 -37.30 -8.16 -8.58
N ARG A 228 -37.61 -7.44 -9.66
CA ARG A 228 -38.30 -6.14 -9.82
C ARG A 228 -38.03 -5.77 -11.28
N THR A 229 -38.91 -5.94 -12.24
CA THR A 229 -40.35 -6.21 -12.34
C THR A 229 -40.58 -6.91 -13.68
#